data_AF-A0A957Z3G0-F1
#
_entry.id   AF-A0A957Z3G0-F1
#
_cell.length_a   1.000
_cell.length_b   1.000
_cell.length_c   1.000
_cell.angle_alpha   90.00
_cell.angle_beta   90.00
_cell.angle_gamma   90.00
#
_symmetry.space_group_name_H-M   'P 1'
#
loop_
_entity.id
_entity.type
_entity.pdbx_description
1 polymer ?
#
loop_
_entity_poly.entity_id
_entity_poly.type
_entity_poly.pdbx_seq_one_letter_code
_entity_poly.pdbx_strand_id
1 'polypeptide(L)' 'MSVQFGLVLPAGPRKGAIDAWLTEQDKAVTQLASHIHGLWMTDHFFWEDEPTYEAWTVLAFAAARWPQFTVGPIVLGQSY' A
#
# COMPACT_ATOMS: atom_id res chain seq x y z
N MET A 1 -12.40 -1.70 -24.03
CA MET A 1 -11.50 -1.55 -22.87
C MET A 1 -12.35 -1.45 -21.63
N SER A 2 -12.15 -2.31 -20.64
CA SER A 2 -12.79 -2.16 -19.31
C SER A 2 -11.85 -1.40 -18.38
N VAL A 3 -12.39 -0.45 -17.62
CA VAL A 3 -11.63 0.23 -16.56
C VAL A 3 -11.36 -0.76 -15.44
N GLN A 4 -10.12 -0.80 -14.94
CA GLN A 4 -9.73 -1.57 -13.76
C GLN A 4 -9.36 -0.61 -12.63
N PHE A 5 -9.81 -0.91 -11.41
CA PHE A 5 -9.51 -0.12 -10.23
C PHE A 5 -8.39 -0.75 -9.40
N GLY A 6 -7.66 0.08 -8.67
CA GLY A 6 -6.66 -0.36 -7.68
C GLY A 6 -6.88 0.35 -6.35
N LEU A 7 -6.33 -0.24 -5.28
CA LEU A 7 -6.32 0.35 -3.96
C LEU A 7 -4.95 0.94 -3.66
N VAL A 8 -4.91 2.17 -3.16
CA VAL A 8 -3.68 2.78 -2.65
C VAL A 8 -3.50 2.38 -1.20
N LEU A 9 -2.35 1.79 -0.88
CA LEU A 9 -1.93 1.52 0.48
C LEU A 9 -1.40 2.81 1.12
N PRO A 10 -1.79 3.14 2.36
CA PRO A 10 -1.20 4.25 3.10
C PRO A 10 0.31 4.06 3.28
N ALA A 11 1.07 5.16 3.17
CA ALA A 11 2.54 5.15 3.27
C ALA A 11 3.06 4.58 4.60
N GLY A 12 2.25 4.64 5.65
CA GLY A 12 2.53 4.06 6.96
C GLY A 12 1.33 4.22 7.88
N PRO A 13 1.46 3.80 9.16
CA PRO A 13 0.42 4.01 10.16
C PRO A 13 0.29 5.49 10.49
N ARG A 14 -0.89 5.87 11.00
CA ARG A 14 -1.07 7.17 11.62
C ARG A 14 -0.24 7.27 12.90
N LYS A 15 0.36 8.43 13.15
CA LYS A 15 1.04 8.71 14.42
C LYS A 15 0.14 8.38 15.62
N GLY A 16 0.68 7.61 16.57
CA GLY A 16 -0.05 7.14 17.76
C GLY A 16 -0.90 5.88 17.55
N ALA A 17 -0.94 5.30 16.34
CA ALA A 17 -1.69 4.07 16.03
C ALA A 17 -0.86 3.08 15.19
N ILE A 18 0.38 2.81 15.61
CA ILE A 18 1.37 2.05 14.82
C ILE A 18 0.90 0.63 14.48
N ASP A 19 0.17 -0.02 15.39
CA ASP A 19 -0.29 -1.40 15.24
C ASP A 19 -1.56 -1.53 14.38
N ALA A 20 -2.24 -0.42 14.07
CA ALA A 20 -3.51 -0.44 13.37
C ALA A 20 -3.36 -0.70 11.86
N TRP A 21 -2.21 -0.34 11.28
CA TRP A 21 -2.04 -0.30 9.83
C TRP A 21 -2.40 -1.62 9.16
N LEU A 22 -1.85 -2.73 9.66
CA LEU A 22 -2.06 -4.04 9.04
C LEU A 22 -3.51 -4.50 9.16
N THR A 23 -4.14 -4.33 10.33
CA THR A 23 -5.54 -4.69 10.53
C THR A 23 -6.47 -3.85 9.64
N GLU A 24 -6.16 -2.57 9.45
CA GLU A 24 -6.91 -1.69 8.54
C GLU A 24 -6.74 -2.13 7.08
N GLN A 25 -5.52 -2.47 6.65
CA GLN A 25 -5.27 -2.94 5.28
C GLN A 25 -5.95 -4.29 5.02
N ASP A 26 -5.87 -5.24 5.95
CA ASP A 26 -6.57 -6.52 5.85
C ASP A 26 -8.06 -6.34 5.63
N LYS A 27 -8.67 -5.45 6.41
CA LYS A 27 -10.10 -5.14 6.30
C LYS A 27 -10.40 -4.53 4.93
N ALA A 28 -9.66 -3.51 4.51
CA ALA A 28 -9.90 -2.81 3.25
C ALA A 28 -9.72 -3.73 2.04
N VAL A 29 -8.60 -4.47 1.99
CA VAL A 29 -8.31 -5.42 0.91
C VAL A 29 -9.36 -6.52 0.83
N THR A 30 -9.78 -7.08 1.97
CA THR A 30 -10.81 -8.12 2.01
C THR A 30 -12.15 -7.60 1.51
N GLN A 31 -12.56 -6.40 1.94
CA GLN A 31 -13.84 -5.81 1.55
C GLN A 31 -13.89 -5.45 0.05
N LEU A 32 -12.75 -5.10 -0.54
CA LEU A 32 -12.66 -4.63 -1.92
C LEU A 32 -12.18 -5.69 -2.91
N ALA A 33 -11.84 -6.89 -2.46
CA ALA A 33 -11.12 -7.89 -3.25
C ALA A 33 -11.76 -8.22 -4.62
N SER A 34 -13.09 -8.21 -4.72
CA SER A 34 -13.82 -8.45 -5.98
C SER A 34 -13.93 -7.23 -6.90
N HIS A 35 -13.48 -6.06 -6.45
CA HIS A 35 -13.67 -4.77 -7.12
C HIS A 35 -12.36 -4.11 -7.56
N ILE A 36 -11.21 -4.63 -7.09
CA ILE A 36 -9.89 -4.09 -7.39
C ILE A 36 -9.00 -5.16 -8.02
N HIS A 37 -8.06 -4.73 -8.84
CA HIS A 37 -7.11 -5.60 -9.53
C HIS A 37 -5.67 -5.46 -8.99
N GLY A 38 -5.38 -4.36 -8.29
CA GLY A 38 -4.02 -4.10 -7.82
C GLY A 38 -3.95 -3.29 -6.54
N LEU A 39 -2.80 -3.39 -5.89
CA LEU A 39 -2.40 -2.65 -4.70
C LEU A 39 -1.21 -1.76 -5.04
N TRP A 40 -1.29 -0.50 -4.64
CA TRP A 40 -0.34 0.51 -5.06
C TRP A 40 0.23 1.28 -3.87
N MET A 41 1.54 1.42 -3.80
CA MET A 41 2.23 2.12 -2.72
C MET A 41 2.93 3.36 -3.28
N THR A 42 2.92 4.44 -2.50
CA THR A 42 3.73 5.62 -2.84
C THR A 42 5.15 5.47 -2.30
N ASP A 43 6.15 5.89 -3.08
CA ASP A 43 7.58 5.83 -2.74
C ASP A 43 8.13 7.25 -2.58
N HIS A 44 7.58 7.98 -1.60
CA HIS A 44 8.06 9.30 -1.18
C HIS A 44 8.81 9.21 0.15
N PHE A 45 9.82 10.06 0.32
CA PHE A 45 10.66 10.08 1.52
C PHE A 45 10.34 11.21 2.51
N PHE A 46 9.58 12.23 2.11
CA PHE A 46 9.35 13.45 2.91
C PHE A 46 7.99 13.45 3.62
N TRP A 47 7.95 12.87 4.81
CA TRP A 47 6.73 12.75 5.63
C TRP A 47 6.84 13.40 7.01
N GLU A 48 7.80 14.31 7.18
CA GLU A 48 8.07 15.00 8.46
C GLU A 48 8.28 14.00 9.60
N ASP A 49 7.38 13.97 10.60
CA ASP A 49 7.42 13.08 11.75
C ASP A 49 6.33 12.00 11.73
N GLU A 50 5.65 11.81 10.60
CA GLU A 50 4.70 10.71 10.41
C GLU A 50 5.42 9.37 10.25
N PRO A 51 5.02 8.33 11.01
CA PRO A 51 5.55 6.99 10.82
C PRO A 51 5.31 6.52 9.39
N THR A 52 6.38 6.24 8.67
CA THR A 52 6.33 5.83 7.27
C THR A 52 7.09 4.53 7.08
N TYR A 53 6.49 3.61 6.34
CA TYR A 53 7.17 2.39 5.92
C TYR A 53 7.94 2.62 4.61
N GLU A 54 9.07 1.93 4.50
CA GLU A 54 9.82 1.89 3.24
C GLU A 54 8.98 1.13 2.19
N ALA A 55 8.83 1.73 1.00
CA ALA A 55 7.86 1.30 0.00
C ALA A 55 8.17 -0.10 -0.56
N TRP A 56 9.43 -0.43 -0.86
CA TRP A 56 9.79 -1.75 -1.39
C TRP A 56 9.53 -2.88 -0.40
N THR A 57 9.75 -2.63 0.87
CA THR A 57 9.45 -3.56 1.96
C THR A 57 7.94 -3.82 2.03
N VAL A 58 7.12 -2.77 1.93
CA VAL A 58 5.65 -2.91 1.89
C VAL A 58 5.19 -3.65 0.64
N LEU A 59 5.76 -3.35 -0.53
CA LEU A 59 5.41 -4.01 -1.79
C LEU A 59 5.76 -5.51 -1.77
N ALA A 60 6.94 -5.87 -1.25
CA ALA A 60 7.35 -7.26 -1.07
C ALA A 60 6.43 -8.00 -0.08
N PHE A 61 6.09 -7.35 1.03
CA PHE A 61 5.12 -7.88 2.00
C PHE A 61 3.73 -8.08 1.37
N ALA A 62 3.22 -7.09 0.66
CA ALA A 62 1.90 -7.13 0.02
C ALA A 62 1.81 -8.23 -1.04
N ALA A 63 2.87 -8.40 -1.86
CA ALA A 63 2.95 -9.47 -2.85
C ALA A 63 2.88 -10.87 -2.23
N ALA A 64 3.42 -11.05 -1.02
CA ALA A 64 3.33 -12.31 -0.28
C ALA A 64 1.98 -12.49 0.43
N ARG A 65 1.43 -11.41 1.02
CA ARG A 65 0.21 -11.46 1.83
C ARG A 65 -1.06 -11.58 0.99
N TRP A 66 -1.13 -10.87 -0.13
CA TRP A 66 -2.28 -10.87 -1.03
C TRP A 66 -1.87 -11.20 -2.46
N PRO A 67 -1.45 -12.46 -2.72
CA PRO A 67 -0.83 -12.87 -3.98
C PRO A 67 -1.77 -12.82 -5.19
N GLN A 68 -3.08 -12.58 -4.98
CA GLN A 68 -4.07 -12.46 -6.05
C GLN A 68 -4.05 -11.08 -6.76
N PHE A 69 -3.35 -10.08 -6.23
CA PHE A 69 -3.34 -8.72 -6.80
C PHE A 69 -2.03 -8.42 -7.52
N THR A 70 -2.12 -7.55 -8.54
CA THR A 70 -0.93 -6.87 -9.06
C THR A 70 -0.43 -5.87 -8.01
N VAL A 71 0.87 -5.87 -7.72
CA VAL A 71 1.46 -4.97 -6.71
C VAL A 71 2.52 -4.10 -7.36
N GLY A 72 2.51 -2.79 -7.09
CA GLY A 72 3.51 -1.89 -7.66
C GLY A 72 3.56 -0.51 -7.02
N PRO A 73 4.63 0.25 -7.29
CA PRO A 73 4.72 1.65 -6.88
C PRO A 73 3.83 2.54 -7.76
N ILE A 74 3.26 3.60 -7.17
CA ILE A 74 2.55 4.66 -7.92
C ILE A 74 3.55 5.58 -8.62
N VAL A 75 4.70 5.79 -7.99
CA VAL A 75 5.87 6.50 -8.50
C VAL A 75 7.08 5.80 -7.92
N LEU A 76 8.13 5.60 -8.71
CA LEU A 76 9.37 5.08 -8.16
C LEU A 76 10.17 6.22 -7.53
N GLY A 77 10.74 5.92 -6.36
CA GLY A 77 11.64 6.73 -5.54
C GLY A 77 12.96 7.15 -6.21
N GLN A 78 13.00 7.37 -7.51
CA GLN A 78 14.24 7.58 -8.26
C GLN A 78 14.61 9.07 -8.28
N SER A 79 15.86 9.37 -7.89
CA SER A 79 16.48 10.70 -7.97
C SER A 79 15.89 11.79 -7.04
N TYR A 80 15.50 11.42 -5.81
CA TYR A 80 15.23 12.38 -4.73
C TYR A 80 16.51 13.05 -4.20
#